data_AF-A0A8T0X3G6-F1
#
_entry.id   AF-A0A8T0X3G6-F1
#
_cell.length_a   1.000
_cell.length_b   1.000
_cell.length_c   1.000
_cell.angle_alpha   90.00
_cell.angle_beta   90.00
_cell.angle_gamma   90.00
#
_symmetry.space_group_name_H-M   'P 1'
#
loop_
_entity.id
_entity.type
_entity.pdbx_description
1 polymer ?
#
loop_
_entity_poly.entity_id
_entity_poly.type
_entity_poly.pdbx_seq_one_letter_code
_entity_poly.pdbx_strand_id
1 'polypeptide(L)'
;MECETGLVRSLHGDGLCVPAPAAARADPLNWGKAAEDLSGSHLGEVQRMVAEFREPLVRIQGASLSIAQVAAVAAGAGEARVELDESARGRVKASSDWVMSSMMNGTDSYGVTTGFGATSHRRTKEGGALQRELIRFLNAGAFGTGADGHVLPAEATRAAMLVRINTLLQGYSGIRFEILEAIAKLLNANVTPCLPLRGTITASGDLVPLSYIAGLITGRQNSVAVAPDGRKVDAAEAFKIAGIEHGFFELQPKEGLAMVNGTAVGSGLASTVLFEANVLAVMAEVISAVFCEVMTGKPEFTDHLTHKLKHHPGQIEAAANGLPSNLSGGRNPSLDYGFKGAEIAMASYCSELQFLGNPVTNHVQSAEQHNQDVNSLGLISSRKTAEAIDILKLMTSTFLIALCQAIDLRHLEENMKAAVKNCVTQVAKKTLSMNAMGGLHIARFCEKDLQTAIDREAVFAYADDPCSPNYPLMQKLRAVLIEHALANGDAERVVETSIFAKVAEFEQQVRAALPKGVEAARAAVESGNPMVPNRIKECRSYPLYRFVREELGTEYLTGEKTRSPGEELNKVLVAINQRKHIDPLLECLKEWNGEPLPLC
;
A
#
# COMPACT_ATOMS: atom_id res chain seq x y z
N MET A 1 34.22 -33.74 32.04
CA MET A 1 33.04 -34.23 31.32
C MET A 1 33.33 -34.08 29.84
N GLU A 2 33.53 -35.20 29.16
CA GLU A 2 33.61 -35.26 27.70
C GLU A 2 32.19 -34.97 27.15
N CYS A 3 32.02 -34.02 26.21
CA CYS A 3 30.72 -33.91 25.50
C CYS A 3 30.63 -35.19 24.63
N GLU A 4 29.53 -35.94 24.74
CA GLU A 4 29.24 -37.06 23.84
C GLU A 4 29.17 -36.58 22.37
N THR A 5 29.42 -37.51 21.45
CA THR A 5 29.55 -37.31 20.00
C THR A 5 28.55 -36.30 19.42
N GLY A 6 29.06 -35.22 18.81
CA GLY A 6 28.27 -34.23 18.05
C GLY A 6 28.32 -32.78 18.56
N LEU A 7 29.06 -32.51 19.65
CA LEU A 7 29.16 -31.19 20.27
C LEU A 7 30.62 -30.73 20.39
N VAL A 8 30.89 -29.45 20.08
CA VAL A 8 32.22 -28.84 20.20
C VAL A 8 32.23 -27.84 21.35
N ARG A 9 33.31 -27.83 22.15
CA ARG A 9 33.52 -26.81 23.20
C ARG A 9 33.71 -25.43 22.59
N SER A 10 32.96 -24.44 23.10
CA SER A 10 33.23 -23.02 22.87
C SER A 10 34.69 -22.68 23.21
N LEU A 11 35.36 -21.92 22.34
CA LEU A 11 36.72 -21.41 22.56
C LEU A 11 36.78 -20.32 23.66
N HIS A 12 35.63 -19.84 24.13
CA HIS A 12 35.50 -18.93 25.25
C HIS A 12 34.74 -19.60 26.39
N GLY A 13 35.49 -20.25 27.30
CA GLY A 13 35.25 -20.41 28.75
C GLY A 13 33.92 -20.90 29.33
N ASP A 14 32.79 -20.65 28.70
CA ASP A 14 31.45 -20.92 29.22
C ASP A 14 31.01 -22.31 28.74
N GLY A 15 30.81 -23.23 29.68
CA GLY A 15 30.59 -24.67 29.47
C GLY A 15 29.28 -25.08 28.78
N LEU A 16 28.76 -24.29 27.83
CA LEU A 16 27.61 -24.63 27.00
C LEU A 16 28.09 -25.39 25.75
N CYS A 17 27.78 -26.69 25.67
CA CYS A 17 27.95 -27.47 24.44
C CYS A 17 26.92 -26.92 23.40
N VAL A 18 27.37 -26.24 22.34
CA VAL A 18 26.51 -25.72 21.25
C VAL A 18 26.43 -26.79 20.14
N PRO A 19 25.25 -27.06 19.54
CA PRO A 19 25.16 -28.00 18.42
C PRO A 19 26.13 -27.60 17.30
N ALA A 20 26.93 -28.55 16.81
CA ALA A 20 27.67 -28.36 15.57
C ALA A 20 26.69 -27.97 14.45
N PRO A 21 27.09 -27.10 13.48
CA PRO A 21 26.23 -26.75 12.36
C PRO A 21 25.75 -28.04 11.70
N ALA A 22 24.44 -28.26 11.71
CA ALA A 22 23.85 -29.48 11.20
C ALA A 22 24.28 -29.65 9.74
N ALA A 23 24.91 -30.78 9.42
CA ALA A 23 24.97 -31.25 8.04
C ALA A 23 23.56 -31.10 7.44
N ALA A 24 23.45 -30.49 6.25
CA ALA A 24 22.18 -30.15 5.61
C ALA A 24 21.17 -31.29 5.81
N ARG A 25 20.20 -31.10 6.71
CA ARG A 25 19.15 -32.10 6.93
C ARG A 25 18.47 -32.29 5.59
N ALA A 26 18.36 -33.54 5.14
CA ALA A 26 17.61 -33.83 3.93
C ALA A 26 16.20 -33.21 4.05
N ASP A 27 15.78 -32.48 3.02
CA ASP A 27 14.48 -31.80 2.97
C ASP A 27 13.57 -32.45 1.89
N PRO A 28 13.18 -33.73 2.06
CA PRO A 28 12.45 -34.48 1.04
C PRO A 28 11.04 -33.96 0.75
N LEU A 29 10.52 -33.08 1.62
CA LEU A 29 9.17 -32.50 1.52
C LEU A 29 9.19 -30.99 1.24
N ASN A 30 10.36 -30.38 1.01
CA ASN A 30 10.56 -28.95 0.78
C ASN A 30 10.09 -28.00 1.91
N TRP A 31 9.91 -28.49 3.15
CA TRP A 31 9.53 -27.62 4.28
C TRP A 31 10.68 -26.69 4.68
N GLY A 32 11.91 -27.20 4.65
CA GLY A 32 13.11 -26.41 4.94
C GLY A 32 13.27 -25.26 3.96
N LYS A 33 13.15 -25.55 2.65
CA LYS A 33 13.18 -24.53 1.60
C LYS A 33 12.09 -23.46 1.79
N ALA A 34 10.84 -23.88 2.04
CA ALA A 34 9.75 -22.94 2.25
C ALA A 34 9.93 -22.07 3.51
N ALA A 35 10.53 -22.62 4.57
CA ALA A 35 10.86 -21.86 5.78
C ALA A 35 12.05 -20.91 5.57
N GLU A 36 13.03 -21.29 4.75
CA GLU A 36 14.15 -20.43 4.36
C GLU A 36 13.68 -19.22 3.57
N ASP A 37 12.70 -19.39 2.67
CA ASP A 37 12.08 -18.28 1.93
C ASP A 37 11.38 -17.26 2.86
N LEU A 38 10.97 -17.66 4.07
CA LEU A 38 10.38 -16.78 5.10
C LEU A 38 11.41 -16.19 6.07
N SER A 39 12.70 -16.46 5.85
CA SER A 39 13.79 -15.95 6.70
C SER A 39 14.22 -14.55 6.28
N GLY A 40 14.71 -13.78 7.25
CA GLY A 40 15.08 -12.37 7.04
C GLY A 40 13.95 -11.40 7.40
N SER A 41 14.10 -10.13 7.02
CA SER A 41 13.10 -9.09 7.29
C SER A 41 12.15 -8.89 6.10
N HIS A 42 10.88 -8.62 6.41
CA HIS A 42 9.88 -8.28 5.40
C HIS A 42 10.28 -7.03 4.59
N LEU A 43 10.82 -5.99 5.23
CA LEU A 43 11.33 -4.82 4.50
C LEU A 43 12.42 -5.19 3.49
N GLY A 44 13.35 -6.07 3.87
CA GLY A 44 14.41 -6.54 2.96
C GLY A 44 13.84 -7.31 1.77
N GLU A 45 12.76 -8.06 1.96
CA GLU A 45 12.02 -8.70 0.87
C GLU A 45 11.32 -7.67 -0.03
N VAL A 46 10.63 -6.68 0.53
CA VAL A 46 9.97 -5.62 -0.24
C VAL A 46 10.98 -4.81 -1.05
N GLN A 47 12.15 -4.50 -0.49
CA GLN A 47 13.22 -3.81 -1.22
C GLN A 47 13.72 -4.64 -2.42
N ARG A 48 13.93 -5.95 -2.26
CA ARG A 48 14.28 -6.84 -3.38
C ARG A 48 13.15 -6.92 -4.41
N MET A 49 11.92 -7.07 -3.95
CA MET A 49 10.73 -7.12 -4.80
C MET A 49 10.58 -5.84 -5.66
N VAL A 50 10.79 -4.66 -5.07
CA VAL A 50 10.76 -3.38 -5.80
C VAL A 50 11.92 -3.26 -6.79
N ALA A 51 13.12 -3.73 -6.42
CA ALA A 51 14.26 -3.75 -7.34
C ALA A 51 13.98 -4.65 -8.55
N GLU A 52 13.50 -5.88 -8.32
CA GLU A 52 13.12 -6.82 -9.39
C GLU A 52 12.01 -6.28 -10.29
N PHE A 53 11.04 -5.55 -9.72
CA PHE A 53 9.96 -4.92 -10.49
C PHE A 53 10.51 -3.89 -11.51
N ARG A 54 11.64 -3.26 -11.20
CA ARG A 54 12.26 -2.22 -12.05
C ARG A 54 13.21 -2.79 -13.11
N GLU A 55 13.48 -4.09 -13.07
CA GLU A 55 14.36 -4.71 -14.05
C GLU A 55 13.72 -4.67 -15.45
N PRO A 56 14.42 -4.14 -16.47
CA PRO A 56 13.85 -3.96 -17.81
C PRO A 56 13.67 -5.29 -18.56
N LEU A 57 14.18 -6.40 -18.02
CA LEU A 57 14.16 -7.71 -18.63
C LEU A 57 13.66 -8.77 -17.64
N VAL A 58 12.57 -9.44 -18.01
CA VAL A 58 12.06 -10.62 -17.31
C VAL A 58 12.40 -11.85 -18.15
N ARG A 59 13.50 -12.51 -17.78
CA ARG A 59 13.87 -13.82 -18.35
C ARG A 59 13.15 -14.93 -17.59
N ILE A 60 12.46 -15.81 -18.32
CA ILE A 60 11.74 -16.95 -17.75
C ILE A 60 12.25 -18.29 -18.28
N GLN A 61 12.37 -19.26 -17.38
CA GLN A 61 12.85 -20.61 -17.65
C GLN A 61 11.93 -21.71 -17.08
N GLY A 62 10.80 -21.34 -16.47
CA GLY A 62 9.91 -22.29 -15.80
C GLY A 62 10.27 -22.63 -14.37
N ALA A 63 11.27 -21.93 -13.83
CA ALA A 63 11.59 -21.86 -12.42
C ALA A 63 11.94 -20.39 -12.10
N SER A 64 11.76 -19.97 -10.85
CA SER A 64 12.14 -18.63 -10.31
C SER A 64 11.42 -17.40 -10.85
N LEU A 65 10.19 -17.52 -11.36
CA LEU A 65 9.35 -16.33 -11.64
C LEU A 65 8.85 -15.74 -10.31
N SER A 66 9.11 -14.45 -10.07
CA SER A 66 8.67 -13.73 -8.86
C SER A 66 7.39 -12.92 -9.09
N ILE A 67 6.71 -12.53 -8.01
CA ILE A 67 5.52 -11.67 -8.09
C ILE A 67 5.86 -10.27 -8.62
N ALA A 68 7.07 -9.78 -8.38
CA ALA A 68 7.57 -8.51 -8.89
C ALA A 68 7.66 -8.52 -10.41
N GLN A 69 8.24 -9.58 -10.99
CA GLN A 69 8.34 -9.76 -12.43
C GLN A 69 6.96 -9.88 -13.09
N VAL A 70 6.02 -10.56 -12.43
CA VAL A 70 4.63 -10.62 -12.91
C VAL A 70 3.99 -9.24 -12.90
N ALA A 71 4.16 -8.46 -11.82
CA ALA A 71 3.63 -7.10 -11.72
C ALA A 71 4.24 -6.15 -12.78
N ALA A 72 5.56 -6.24 -13.00
CA ALA A 72 6.28 -5.43 -13.99
C ALA A 72 5.78 -5.71 -15.42
N VAL A 73 5.71 -7.00 -15.79
CA VAL A 73 5.14 -7.38 -17.08
C VAL A 73 3.69 -6.94 -17.14
N ALA A 74 2.89 -7.15 -16.08
CA ALA A 74 1.47 -6.82 -15.98
C ALA A 74 1.15 -5.32 -15.98
N ALA A 75 2.13 -4.42 -15.90
CA ALA A 75 1.90 -2.97 -16.02
C ALA A 75 1.87 -2.48 -17.47
N GLY A 76 2.58 -3.13 -18.40
CA GLY A 76 2.45 -2.92 -19.85
C GLY A 76 3.68 -2.30 -20.53
N ALA A 77 3.48 -1.72 -21.72
CA ALA A 77 4.58 -1.29 -22.58
C ALA A 77 5.50 -0.26 -21.89
N GLY A 78 6.81 -0.55 -21.89
CA GLY A 78 7.87 0.33 -21.36
C GLY A 78 8.43 -0.08 -20.00
N GLU A 79 7.79 -1.02 -19.28
CA GLU A 79 8.26 -1.43 -17.95
C GLU A 79 9.19 -2.66 -17.99
N ALA A 80 8.83 -3.73 -18.73
CA ALA A 80 9.71 -4.90 -18.86
C ALA A 80 9.49 -5.67 -20.18
N ARG A 81 10.59 -6.15 -20.76
CA ARG A 81 10.61 -7.09 -21.89
C ARG A 81 10.66 -8.52 -21.39
N VAL A 82 9.88 -9.41 -22.00
CA VAL A 82 9.89 -10.84 -21.72
C VAL A 82 10.86 -11.56 -22.65
N GLU A 83 11.72 -12.40 -22.08
CA GLU A 83 12.64 -13.27 -22.81
C GLU A 83 12.51 -14.72 -22.32
N LEU A 84 12.45 -15.66 -23.25
CA LEU A 84 12.42 -17.08 -22.94
C LEU A 84 13.85 -17.61 -22.87
N ASP A 85 14.19 -18.30 -21.79
CA ASP A 85 15.52 -18.89 -21.67
C ASP A 85 15.67 -20.10 -22.60
N GLU A 86 16.64 -20.03 -23.51
CA GLU A 86 16.94 -21.08 -24.49
C GLU A 86 17.29 -22.43 -23.86
N SER A 87 17.77 -22.46 -22.61
CA SER A 87 18.01 -23.72 -21.88
C SER A 87 16.75 -24.56 -21.70
N ALA A 88 15.55 -23.95 -21.80
CA ALA A 88 14.27 -24.65 -21.74
C ALA A 88 13.90 -25.35 -23.05
N ARG A 89 14.43 -24.92 -24.20
CA ARG A 89 13.99 -25.40 -25.52
C ARG A 89 14.13 -26.92 -25.66
N GLY A 90 15.26 -27.48 -25.22
CA GLY A 90 15.53 -28.92 -25.32
C GLY A 90 14.50 -29.77 -24.55
N ARG A 91 14.21 -29.42 -23.30
CA ARG A 91 13.23 -30.16 -22.46
C ARG A 91 11.79 -29.98 -22.92
N VAL A 92 11.43 -28.78 -23.38
CA VAL A 92 10.11 -28.51 -23.97
C VAL A 92 9.92 -29.36 -25.23
N LYS A 93 10.88 -29.33 -26.15
CA LYS A 93 10.85 -30.12 -27.39
C LYS A 93 10.74 -31.61 -27.12
N ALA A 94 11.53 -32.14 -26.18
CA ALA A 94 11.51 -33.57 -25.83
C ALA A 94 10.11 -34.04 -25.41
N SER A 95 9.40 -33.25 -24.59
CA SER A 95 8.03 -33.59 -24.18
C SER A 95 7.01 -33.49 -25.32
N SER A 96 7.18 -32.51 -26.22
CA SER A 96 6.33 -32.35 -27.41
C SER A 96 6.49 -33.53 -28.37
N ASP A 97 7.72 -33.91 -28.69
CA ASP A 97 8.03 -35.05 -29.55
C ASP A 97 7.52 -36.37 -28.94
N TRP A 98 7.64 -36.52 -27.62
CA TRP A 98 7.19 -37.70 -26.89
C TRP A 98 5.67 -37.92 -27.02
N VAL A 99 4.85 -36.87 -26.89
CA VAL A 99 3.39 -36.98 -27.06
C VAL A 99 3.04 -37.46 -28.46
N MET A 100 3.69 -36.90 -29.48
CA MET A 100 3.45 -37.28 -30.87
C MET A 100 3.83 -38.73 -31.14
N SER A 101 5.00 -39.18 -30.65
CA SER A 101 5.42 -40.57 -30.77
C SER A 101 4.50 -41.52 -30.01
N SER A 102 4.07 -41.15 -28.80
CA SER A 102 3.19 -41.95 -27.95
C SER A 102 1.83 -42.19 -28.60
N MET A 103 1.25 -41.15 -29.21
CA MET A 103 -0.01 -41.26 -29.95
C MET A 103 0.13 -42.12 -31.22
N MET A 104 1.22 -41.98 -31.97
CA MET A 104 1.48 -42.82 -33.16
C MET A 104 1.62 -44.31 -32.80
N ASN A 105 2.15 -44.61 -31.61
CA ASN A 105 2.26 -45.97 -31.09
C ASN A 105 0.94 -46.53 -30.53
N GLY A 106 -0.17 -45.79 -30.63
CA GLY A 106 -1.51 -46.23 -30.20
C GLY A 106 -1.74 -46.13 -28.68
N THR A 107 -0.94 -45.34 -27.96
CA THR A 107 -1.07 -45.18 -26.51
C THR A 107 -2.33 -44.40 -26.14
N ASP A 108 -3.09 -44.92 -25.18
CA ASP A 108 -4.24 -44.21 -24.62
C ASP A 108 -3.77 -43.11 -23.66
N SER A 109 -4.17 -41.85 -23.91
CA SER A 109 -3.74 -40.69 -23.13
C SER A 109 -4.86 -39.66 -22.96
N TYR A 110 -5.09 -39.23 -21.71
CA TYR A 110 -6.17 -38.31 -21.36
C TYR A 110 -6.10 -36.98 -22.12
N GLY A 111 -7.19 -36.58 -22.77
CA GLY A 111 -7.27 -35.33 -23.56
C GLY A 111 -6.39 -35.30 -24.81
N VAL A 112 -5.79 -36.44 -25.16
CA VAL A 112 -4.98 -36.66 -26.38
C VAL A 112 -5.72 -37.63 -27.30
N THR A 113 -6.07 -38.82 -26.81
CA THR A 113 -6.87 -39.83 -27.52
C THR A 113 -8.21 -40.11 -26.84
N THR A 114 -8.46 -39.53 -25.67
CA THR A 114 -9.72 -39.65 -24.91
C THR A 114 -10.50 -38.33 -24.84
N GLY A 115 -11.78 -38.41 -24.47
CA GLY A 115 -12.58 -37.24 -24.09
C GLY A 115 -12.09 -36.52 -22.82
N PHE A 116 -12.78 -35.45 -22.44
CA PHE A 116 -12.45 -34.59 -21.30
C PHE A 116 -13.45 -34.74 -20.13
N GLY A 117 -13.01 -34.45 -18.91
CA GLY A 117 -13.86 -34.44 -17.71
C GLY A 117 -14.55 -35.78 -17.47
N ALA A 118 -15.81 -35.74 -17.06
CA ALA A 118 -16.63 -36.94 -16.81
C ALA A 118 -16.83 -37.82 -18.06
N THR A 119 -16.55 -37.30 -19.27
CA THR A 119 -16.66 -38.05 -20.54
C THR A 119 -15.35 -38.66 -21.02
N SER A 120 -14.33 -38.74 -20.15
CA SER A 120 -13.01 -39.31 -20.45
C SER A 120 -13.00 -40.79 -20.89
N HIS A 121 -14.12 -41.50 -20.77
CA HIS A 121 -14.31 -42.85 -21.32
C HIS A 121 -14.45 -42.88 -22.86
N ARG A 122 -14.78 -41.75 -23.51
CA ARG A 122 -14.87 -41.66 -24.98
C ARG A 122 -13.47 -41.68 -25.62
N ARG A 123 -13.35 -42.20 -26.84
CA ARG A 123 -12.09 -42.36 -27.59
C ARG A 123 -12.19 -41.77 -29.00
N THR A 124 -11.08 -41.25 -29.51
CA THR A 124 -10.95 -40.78 -30.89
C THR A 124 -9.52 -40.97 -31.42
N LYS A 125 -9.39 -41.10 -32.73
CA LYS A 125 -8.09 -41.07 -33.44
C LYS A 125 -7.79 -39.71 -34.06
N GLU A 126 -8.78 -38.81 -34.08
CA GLU A 126 -8.73 -37.48 -34.69
C GLU A 126 -8.20 -36.42 -33.69
N GLY A 127 -6.95 -36.57 -33.25
CA GLY A 127 -6.37 -35.75 -32.17
C GLY A 127 -6.43 -34.24 -32.44
N GLY A 128 -6.17 -33.79 -33.67
CA GLY A 128 -6.26 -32.37 -34.05
C GLY A 128 -7.70 -31.84 -34.06
N ALA A 129 -8.68 -32.64 -34.48
CA ALA A 129 -10.10 -32.26 -34.39
C ALA A 129 -10.54 -32.14 -32.93
N LEU A 130 -10.07 -33.04 -32.06
CA LEU A 130 -10.32 -32.98 -30.62
C LEU A 130 -9.80 -31.69 -29.98
N GLN A 131 -8.60 -31.22 -30.36
CA GLN A 131 -8.09 -29.94 -29.86
C GLN A 131 -8.92 -28.74 -30.34
N ARG A 132 -9.36 -28.73 -31.60
CA ARG A 132 -10.26 -27.67 -32.13
C ARG A 132 -11.58 -27.63 -31.38
N GLU A 133 -12.15 -28.80 -31.08
CA GLU A 133 -13.37 -28.92 -30.29
C GLU A 133 -13.16 -28.46 -28.85
N LEU A 134 -12.03 -28.83 -28.22
CA LEU A 134 -11.68 -28.39 -26.87
C LEU A 134 -11.74 -26.87 -26.72
N ILE A 135 -11.06 -26.16 -27.63
CA ILE A 135 -11.07 -24.69 -27.58
C ILE A 135 -12.48 -24.17 -27.87
N ARG A 136 -13.19 -24.74 -28.86
CA ARG A 136 -14.56 -24.32 -29.22
C ARG A 136 -15.53 -24.37 -28.04
N PHE A 137 -15.61 -25.48 -27.31
CA PHE A 137 -16.59 -25.61 -26.23
C PHE A 137 -16.18 -24.80 -24.98
N LEU A 138 -14.88 -24.57 -24.77
CA LEU A 138 -14.38 -23.75 -23.65
C LEU A 138 -14.53 -22.24 -23.87
N ASN A 139 -14.66 -21.77 -25.12
CA ASN A 139 -15.03 -20.39 -25.47
C ASN A 139 -16.51 -20.09 -25.08
N ALA A 140 -16.83 -20.26 -23.80
CA ALA A 140 -18.17 -20.12 -23.22
C ALA A 140 -18.30 -18.87 -22.31
N GLY A 141 -17.33 -17.96 -22.38
CA GLY A 141 -17.35 -16.70 -21.64
C GLY A 141 -18.25 -15.65 -22.28
N ALA A 142 -18.96 -14.90 -21.45
CA ALA A 142 -19.79 -13.77 -21.87
C ALA A 142 -19.05 -12.44 -21.68
N PHE A 143 -19.01 -11.61 -22.73
CA PHE A 143 -18.28 -10.32 -22.75
C PHE A 143 -19.18 -9.10 -22.61
N GLY A 144 -20.51 -9.27 -22.60
CA GLY A 144 -21.46 -8.14 -22.67
C GLY A 144 -21.23 -7.31 -23.93
N THR A 145 -21.29 -5.98 -23.80
CA THR A 145 -20.90 -5.02 -24.84
C THR A 145 -19.38 -4.93 -25.03
N GLY A 146 -18.61 -5.56 -24.12
CA GLY A 146 -17.15 -5.51 -24.11
C GLY A 146 -16.58 -4.21 -23.51
N ALA A 147 -17.43 -3.38 -22.88
CA ALA A 147 -17.07 -2.19 -22.11
C ALA A 147 -17.85 -2.07 -20.78
N ASP A 148 -18.80 -2.96 -20.53
CA ASP A 148 -19.73 -2.98 -19.39
C ASP A 148 -19.25 -3.86 -18.22
N GLY A 149 -17.93 -3.99 -18.04
CA GLY A 149 -17.35 -4.68 -16.87
C GLY A 149 -17.40 -6.21 -16.91
N HIS A 150 -17.55 -6.82 -18.09
CA HIS A 150 -17.52 -8.29 -18.27
C HIS A 150 -16.22 -8.82 -18.91
N VAL A 151 -15.27 -7.95 -19.19
CA VAL A 151 -13.95 -8.30 -19.74
C VAL A 151 -12.91 -8.28 -18.62
N LEU A 152 -12.04 -9.29 -18.58
CA LEU A 152 -10.90 -9.31 -17.67
C LEU A 152 -9.94 -8.17 -18.03
N PRO A 153 -9.43 -7.38 -17.04
CA PRO A 153 -8.48 -6.32 -17.32
C PRO A 153 -7.25 -6.80 -18.11
N ALA A 154 -6.73 -5.93 -18.98
CA ALA A 154 -5.58 -6.26 -19.82
C ALA A 154 -4.32 -6.60 -18.99
N GLU A 155 -4.12 -5.90 -17.88
CA GLU A 155 -3.04 -6.13 -16.91
C GLU A 155 -3.08 -7.58 -16.37
N ALA A 156 -4.25 -8.01 -15.87
CA ALA A 156 -4.45 -9.37 -15.40
C ALA A 156 -4.30 -10.42 -16.51
N THR A 157 -4.70 -10.09 -17.75
CA THR A 157 -4.50 -10.98 -18.90
C THR A 157 -3.02 -11.16 -19.24
N ARG A 158 -2.23 -10.08 -19.23
CA ARG A 158 -0.78 -10.16 -19.49
C ARG A 158 -0.05 -10.90 -18.36
N ALA A 159 -0.45 -10.69 -17.11
CA ALA A 159 0.00 -11.51 -15.99
C ALA A 159 -0.26 -13.00 -16.23
N ALA A 160 -1.48 -13.33 -16.67
CA ALA A 160 -1.86 -14.72 -16.98
C ALA A 160 -1.04 -15.31 -18.13
N MET A 161 -0.80 -14.54 -19.20
CA MET A 161 0.05 -14.97 -20.32
C MET A 161 1.47 -15.27 -19.86
N LEU A 162 2.09 -14.41 -19.05
CA LEU A 162 3.45 -14.63 -18.53
C LEU A 162 3.54 -15.90 -17.68
N VAL A 163 2.63 -16.03 -16.70
CA VAL A 163 2.60 -17.21 -15.82
C VAL A 163 2.33 -18.48 -16.63
N ARG A 164 1.45 -18.41 -17.63
CA ARG A 164 1.17 -19.53 -18.53
C ARG A 164 2.40 -19.97 -19.30
N ILE A 165 3.18 -19.04 -19.85
CA ILE A 165 4.43 -19.40 -20.54
C ILE A 165 5.39 -20.05 -19.54
N ASN A 166 5.64 -19.39 -18.39
CA ASN A 166 6.60 -19.88 -17.41
C ASN A 166 6.28 -21.31 -16.96
N THR A 167 5.02 -21.59 -16.62
CA THR A 167 4.58 -22.93 -16.21
C THR A 167 4.65 -24.00 -17.31
N LEU A 168 4.87 -23.64 -18.58
CA LEU A 168 5.08 -24.58 -19.70
C LEU A 168 6.57 -24.84 -19.99
N LEU A 169 7.48 -23.98 -19.53
CA LEU A 169 8.92 -24.07 -19.80
C LEU A 169 9.65 -25.17 -19.02
N GLN A 170 8.98 -25.84 -18.08
CA GLN A 170 9.55 -26.96 -17.33
C GLN A 170 9.72 -28.22 -18.17
N GLY A 171 9.07 -28.30 -19.33
CA GLY A 171 9.21 -29.44 -20.25
C GLY A 171 8.38 -30.67 -19.87
N TYR A 172 7.27 -30.49 -19.16
CA TYR A 172 6.35 -31.58 -18.76
C TYR A 172 4.97 -31.47 -19.41
N SER A 173 4.78 -30.53 -20.33
CA SER A 173 3.44 -30.16 -20.81
C SER A 173 3.11 -30.65 -22.22
N GLY A 174 4.10 -31.07 -23.01
CA GLY A 174 3.90 -31.56 -24.37
C GLY A 174 3.37 -30.49 -25.31
N ILE A 175 4.02 -29.32 -25.33
CA ILE A 175 3.68 -28.20 -26.21
C ILE A 175 4.92 -27.74 -26.98
N ARG A 176 4.72 -27.26 -28.21
CA ARG A 176 5.77 -26.62 -29.01
C ARG A 176 6.28 -25.33 -28.38
N PHE A 177 7.60 -25.12 -28.45
CA PHE A 177 8.26 -23.92 -27.94
C PHE A 177 7.84 -22.67 -28.74
N GLU A 178 7.55 -22.86 -30.02
CA GLU A 178 7.14 -21.82 -30.96
C GLU A 178 5.81 -21.15 -30.53
N ILE A 179 4.90 -21.90 -29.88
CA ILE A 179 3.68 -21.34 -29.30
C ILE A 179 4.02 -20.40 -28.14
N LEU A 180 5.01 -20.77 -27.32
CA LEU A 180 5.48 -19.94 -26.20
C LEU A 180 6.13 -18.64 -26.72
N GLU A 181 6.93 -18.74 -27.78
CA GLU A 181 7.53 -17.58 -28.46
C GLU A 181 6.46 -16.64 -29.02
N ALA A 182 5.39 -17.18 -29.62
CA ALA A 182 4.28 -16.37 -30.12
C ALA A 182 3.55 -15.61 -29.00
N ILE A 183 3.31 -16.24 -27.84
CA ILE A 183 2.70 -15.56 -26.68
C ILE A 183 3.66 -14.50 -26.11
N ALA A 184 4.96 -14.77 -26.07
CA ALA A 184 5.97 -13.80 -25.64
C ALA A 184 6.06 -12.59 -26.59
N LYS A 185 5.91 -12.81 -27.90
CA LYS A 185 5.80 -11.73 -28.89
C LYS A 185 4.56 -10.86 -28.67
N LEU A 186 3.40 -11.47 -28.39
CA LEU A 186 2.19 -10.73 -28.03
C LEU A 186 2.40 -9.85 -26.78
N LEU A 187 3.03 -10.40 -25.73
CA LEU A 187 3.39 -9.64 -24.52
C LEU A 187 4.31 -8.46 -24.84
N ASN A 188 5.41 -8.70 -25.56
CA ASN A 188 6.40 -7.68 -25.90
C ASN A 188 5.85 -6.60 -26.84
N ALA A 189 4.88 -6.94 -27.68
CA ALA A 189 4.18 -6.00 -28.54
C ALA A 189 2.96 -5.35 -27.85
N ASN A 190 2.70 -5.65 -26.57
CA ASN A 190 1.55 -5.20 -25.80
C ASN A 190 0.20 -5.45 -26.50
N VAL A 191 0.07 -6.58 -27.20
CA VAL A 191 -1.16 -7.07 -27.83
C VAL A 191 -1.82 -8.06 -26.88
N THR A 192 -2.97 -7.69 -26.33
CA THR A 192 -3.59 -8.43 -25.21
C THR A 192 -4.92 -9.07 -25.62
N PRO A 193 -5.07 -10.41 -25.63
CA PRO A 193 -6.35 -11.06 -25.93
C PRO A 193 -7.46 -10.61 -24.97
N CYS A 194 -8.68 -10.45 -25.46
CA CYS A 194 -9.83 -10.18 -24.60
C CYS A 194 -10.28 -11.48 -23.93
N LEU A 195 -10.21 -11.53 -22.60
CA LEU A 195 -10.69 -12.65 -21.78
C LEU A 195 -11.99 -12.28 -21.06
N PRO A 196 -12.90 -13.25 -20.81
CA PRO A 196 -14.08 -13.00 -20.00
C PRO A 196 -13.68 -12.84 -18.53
N LEU A 197 -14.32 -11.91 -17.81
CA LEU A 197 -14.04 -11.66 -16.38
C LEU A 197 -14.45 -12.84 -15.47
N ARG A 198 -15.44 -13.63 -15.91
CA ARG A 198 -16.02 -14.75 -15.16
C ARG A 198 -16.09 -16.01 -16.03
N GLY A 199 -16.32 -17.16 -15.39
CA GLY A 199 -16.46 -18.46 -16.08
C GLY A 199 -15.44 -19.51 -15.67
N THR A 200 -14.57 -19.24 -14.68
CA THR A 200 -13.64 -20.22 -14.11
C THR A 200 -13.93 -20.47 -12.63
N ILE A 201 -13.71 -21.70 -12.20
CA ILE A 201 -13.68 -22.15 -10.79
C ILE A 201 -12.26 -22.54 -10.35
N THR A 202 -11.26 -22.36 -11.23
CA THR A 202 -9.84 -22.65 -10.99
C THR A 202 -9.64 -24.05 -10.37
N ALA A 203 -10.27 -25.06 -10.99
CA ALA A 203 -10.24 -26.45 -10.51
C ALA A 203 -9.08 -27.21 -11.16
N SER A 204 -9.35 -27.87 -12.28
CA SER A 204 -8.34 -28.44 -13.18
C SER A 204 -7.57 -27.39 -13.99
N GLY A 205 -7.98 -26.13 -13.91
CA GLY A 205 -7.35 -24.99 -14.58
C GLY A 205 -8.34 -23.85 -14.82
N ASP A 206 -7.83 -22.71 -15.25
CA ASP A 206 -8.60 -21.56 -15.69
C ASP A 206 -9.10 -21.75 -17.15
N LEU A 207 -9.82 -22.86 -17.36
CA LEU A 207 -10.12 -23.43 -18.68
C LEU A 207 -10.77 -22.43 -19.63
N VAL A 208 -11.86 -21.81 -19.20
CA VAL A 208 -12.63 -20.86 -20.03
C VAL A 208 -11.79 -19.64 -20.42
N PRO A 209 -11.23 -18.84 -19.50
CA PRO A 209 -10.45 -17.66 -19.90
C PRO A 209 -9.18 -18.04 -20.69
N LEU A 210 -8.44 -19.08 -20.32
CA LEU A 210 -7.25 -19.48 -21.08
C LEU A 210 -7.58 -19.98 -22.50
N SER A 211 -8.79 -20.47 -22.75
CA SER A 211 -9.23 -20.83 -24.11
C SER A 211 -9.29 -19.64 -25.07
N TYR A 212 -9.42 -18.39 -24.58
CA TYR A 212 -9.38 -17.20 -25.43
C TYR A 212 -7.95 -16.83 -25.85
N ILE A 213 -6.94 -17.15 -25.04
CA ILE A 213 -5.53 -17.06 -25.45
C ILE A 213 -5.27 -18.11 -26.55
N ALA A 214 -5.66 -19.36 -26.32
CA ALA A 214 -5.56 -20.42 -27.33
C ALA A 214 -6.36 -20.09 -28.60
N GLY A 215 -7.54 -19.49 -28.45
CA GLY A 215 -8.37 -19.03 -29.55
C GLY A 215 -7.70 -17.95 -30.40
N LEU A 216 -6.96 -17.02 -29.80
CA LEU A 216 -6.20 -16.02 -30.53
C LEU A 216 -5.04 -16.67 -31.31
N ILE A 217 -4.30 -17.57 -30.66
CA ILE A 217 -3.17 -18.31 -31.24
C ILE A 217 -3.59 -19.21 -32.42
N THR A 218 -4.82 -19.72 -32.39
CA THR A 218 -5.40 -20.58 -33.44
C THR A 218 -6.26 -19.82 -34.45
N GLY A 219 -6.36 -18.49 -34.35
CA GLY A 219 -7.11 -17.68 -35.32
C GLY A 219 -8.61 -17.90 -35.31
N ARG A 220 -9.21 -18.21 -34.15
CA ARG A 220 -10.67 -18.36 -34.05
C ARG A 220 -11.37 -17.06 -34.43
N GLN A 221 -12.44 -17.16 -35.21
CA GLN A 221 -13.17 -16.01 -35.75
C GLN A 221 -13.72 -15.06 -34.67
N ASN A 222 -14.01 -15.57 -33.47
CA ASN A 222 -14.54 -14.78 -32.37
C ASN A 222 -13.44 -14.21 -31.44
N SER A 223 -12.16 -14.44 -31.75
CA SER A 223 -11.05 -13.91 -30.96
C SER A 223 -10.85 -12.42 -31.24
N VAL A 224 -10.76 -11.65 -30.17
CA VAL A 224 -10.48 -10.22 -30.18
C VAL A 224 -9.31 -9.96 -29.25
N ALA A 225 -8.43 -9.03 -29.62
CA ALA A 225 -7.37 -8.51 -28.76
C ALA A 225 -7.43 -6.98 -28.70
N VAL A 226 -6.79 -6.41 -27.69
CA VAL A 226 -6.55 -4.96 -27.56
C VAL A 226 -5.12 -4.69 -27.99
N ALA A 227 -4.96 -3.80 -28.98
CA ALA A 227 -3.67 -3.32 -29.46
C ALA A 227 -3.08 -2.24 -28.52
N PRO A 228 -1.79 -1.88 -28.66
CA PRO A 228 -1.15 -0.88 -27.78
C PRO A 228 -1.81 0.49 -27.78
N ASP A 229 -2.48 0.85 -28.88
CA ASP A 229 -3.25 2.09 -29.03
C ASP A 229 -4.67 2.01 -28.44
N GLY A 230 -5.03 0.89 -27.81
CA GLY A 230 -6.34 0.64 -27.20
C GLY A 230 -7.40 0.12 -28.16
N ARG A 231 -7.13 0.01 -29.46
CA ARG A 231 -8.13 -0.50 -30.43
C ARG A 231 -8.35 -2.00 -30.26
N LYS A 232 -9.59 -2.43 -30.48
CA LYS A 232 -9.93 -3.85 -30.63
C LYS A 232 -9.55 -4.32 -32.03
N VAL A 233 -8.82 -5.42 -32.11
CA VAL A 233 -8.34 -6.05 -33.34
C VAL A 233 -8.68 -7.53 -33.36
N ASP A 234 -8.82 -8.11 -34.56
CA ASP A 234 -8.97 -9.55 -34.72
C ASP A 234 -7.63 -10.30 -34.57
N ALA A 235 -7.67 -11.63 -34.67
CA ALA A 235 -6.47 -12.45 -34.52
C ALA A 235 -5.40 -12.20 -35.60
N ALA A 236 -5.79 -11.88 -36.83
CA ALA A 236 -4.85 -11.69 -37.93
C ALA A 236 -4.07 -10.38 -37.76
N GLU A 237 -4.78 -9.30 -37.43
CA GLU A 237 -4.15 -8.01 -37.16
C GLU A 237 -3.34 -8.06 -35.84
N ALA A 238 -3.78 -8.82 -34.84
CA ALA A 238 -3.00 -9.07 -33.62
C ALA A 238 -1.64 -9.74 -33.91
N PHE A 239 -1.61 -10.79 -34.75
CA PHE A 239 -0.37 -11.46 -35.17
C PHE A 239 0.57 -10.52 -35.93
N LYS A 240 0.00 -9.72 -36.83
CA LYS A 240 0.75 -8.73 -37.62
C LYS A 240 1.38 -7.66 -36.73
N ILE A 241 0.63 -7.08 -35.78
CA ILE A 241 1.14 -6.09 -34.83
C ILE A 241 2.27 -6.71 -33.98
N ALA A 242 2.13 -7.97 -33.56
CA ALA A 242 3.12 -8.66 -32.75
C ALA A 242 4.34 -9.21 -33.51
N GLY A 243 4.42 -9.04 -34.83
CA GLY A 243 5.54 -9.56 -35.63
C GLY A 243 5.61 -11.10 -35.64
N ILE A 244 4.46 -11.76 -35.65
CA ILE A 244 4.35 -13.22 -35.80
C ILE A 244 4.19 -13.50 -37.30
N GLU A 245 5.26 -13.99 -37.94
CA GLU A 245 5.37 -14.07 -39.41
C GLU A 245 4.74 -15.33 -40.02
N HIS A 246 4.53 -16.38 -39.22
CA HIS A 246 3.82 -17.58 -39.67
C HIS A 246 2.31 -17.43 -39.45
N GLY A 247 1.51 -18.24 -40.15
CA GLY A 247 0.06 -18.31 -39.96
C GLY A 247 -0.35 -18.81 -38.57
N PHE A 248 -1.66 -18.93 -38.35
CA PHE A 248 -2.21 -19.47 -37.11
C PHE A 248 -1.75 -20.90 -36.83
N PHE A 249 -1.62 -21.27 -35.56
CA PHE A 249 -1.21 -22.61 -35.18
C PHE A 249 -2.38 -23.59 -35.33
N GLU A 250 -2.12 -24.72 -35.97
CA GLU A 250 -2.94 -25.93 -35.78
C GLU A 250 -2.41 -26.70 -34.59
N LEU A 251 -3.23 -26.82 -33.54
CA LEU A 251 -2.81 -27.47 -32.29
C LEU A 251 -2.65 -28.98 -32.48
N GLN A 252 -1.48 -29.47 -32.10
CA GLN A 252 -1.17 -30.88 -32.00
C GLN A 252 -1.89 -31.48 -30.78
N PRO A 253 -2.09 -32.81 -30.76
CA PRO A 253 -2.58 -33.52 -29.58
C PRO A 253 -1.82 -33.07 -28.32
N LYS A 254 -2.55 -32.90 -27.20
CA LYS A 254 -2.08 -32.34 -25.91
C LYS A 254 -1.90 -30.82 -25.85
N GLU A 255 -1.63 -30.12 -26.95
CA GLU A 255 -1.32 -28.68 -26.91
C GLU A 255 -2.49 -27.81 -26.46
N GLY A 256 -3.71 -28.12 -26.93
CA GLY A 256 -4.91 -27.42 -26.47
C GLY A 256 -5.10 -27.56 -24.96
N LEU A 257 -4.93 -28.77 -24.43
CA LEU A 257 -4.96 -29.01 -22.99
C LEU A 257 -3.82 -28.29 -22.26
N ALA A 258 -2.60 -28.29 -22.80
CA ALA A 258 -1.46 -27.59 -22.20
C ALA A 258 -1.72 -26.09 -22.06
N MET A 259 -2.41 -25.47 -23.03
CA MET A 259 -2.74 -24.04 -22.98
C MET A 259 -3.85 -23.72 -21.96
N VAL A 260 -4.89 -24.55 -21.87
CA VAL A 260 -6.08 -24.23 -21.05
C VAL A 260 -6.03 -24.81 -19.63
N ASN A 261 -5.28 -25.89 -19.41
CA ASN A 261 -5.16 -26.54 -18.11
C ASN A 261 -3.99 -25.92 -17.32
N GLY A 262 -4.32 -24.92 -16.51
CA GLY A 262 -3.40 -24.31 -15.55
C GLY A 262 -4.06 -23.18 -14.78
N THR A 263 -3.51 -22.81 -13.63
CA THR A 263 -4.06 -21.81 -12.71
C THR A 263 -3.57 -20.39 -13.00
N ALA A 264 -3.12 -20.13 -14.23
CA ALA A 264 -2.34 -18.95 -14.59
C ALA A 264 -3.12 -17.64 -14.48
N VAL A 265 -4.44 -17.64 -14.64
CA VAL A 265 -5.24 -16.41 -14.54
C VAL A 265 -5.42 -16.02 -13.08
N GLY A 266 -5.78 -17.00 -12.23
CA GLY A 266 -5.87 -16.80 -10.78
C GLY A 266 -4.54 -16.40 -10.17
N SER A 267 -3.45 -17.16 -10.42
CA SER A 267 -2.14 -16.87 -9.84
C SER A 267 -1.47 -15.64 -10.45
N GLY A 268 -1.72 -15.33 -11.73
CA GLY A 268 -1.27 -14.08 -12.36
C GLY A 268 -1.85 -12.86 -11.64
N LEU A 269 -3.17 -12.81 -11.43
CA LEU A 269 -3.81 -11.74 -10.67
C LEU A 269 -3.39 -11.73 -9.20
N ALA A 270 -3.28 -12.90 -8.55
CA ALA A 270 -2.81 -12.97 -7.17
C ALA A 270 -1.41 -12.37 -7.00
N SER A 271 -0.52 -12.59 -7.98
CA SER A 271 0.85 -12.05 -7.94
C SER A 271 0.86 -10.52 -7.97
N THR A 272 0.06 -9.90 -8.84
CA THR A 272 -0.03 -8.43 -8.90
C THR A 272 -0.66 -7.86 -7.63
N VAL A 273 -1.67 -8.54 -7.08
CA VAL A 273 -2.30 -8.17 -5.80
C VAL A 273 -1.31 -8.25 -4.63
N LEU A 274 -0.51 -9.32 -4.56
CA LEU A 274 0.48 -9.49 -3.49
C LEU A 274 1.64 -8.49 -3.58
N PHE A 275 2.03 -8.07 -4.79
CA PHE A 275 2.99 -6.98 -4.95
C PHE A 275 2.48 -5.70 -4.27
N GLU A 276 1.24 -5.29 -4.59
CA GLU A 276 0.63 -4.09 -4.01
C GLU A 276 0.40 -4.24 -2.49
N ALA A 277 -0.05 -5.41 -2.04
CA ALA A 277 -0.28 -5.69 -0.62
C ALA A 277 1.00 -5.55 0.22
N ASN A 278 2.12 -6.05 -0.28
CA ASN A 278 3.41 -5.97 0.41
C ASN A 278 3.91 -4.53 0.54
N VAL A 279 3.76 -3.72 -0.52
CA VAL A 279 4.09 -2.28 -0.47
C VAL A 279 3.17 -1.53 0.50
N LEU A 280 1.86 -1.80 0.45
CA LEU A 280 0.88 -1.14 1.32
C LEU A 280 1.00 -1.56 2.79
N ALA A 281 1.51 -2.77 3.06
CA ALA A 281 1.84 -3.19 4.42
C ALA A 281 2.95 -2.32 5.03
N VAL A 282 4.06 -2.12 4.30
CA VAL A 282 5.15 -1.21 4.74
C VAL A 282 4.64 0.23 4.84
N MET A 283 3.78 0.66 3.92
CA MET A 283 3.13 1.97 3.98
C MET A 283 2.33 2.13 5.28
N ALA A 284 1.55 1.12 5.68
CA ALA A 284 0.77 1.13 6.91
C ALA A 284 1.64 1.25 8.16
N GLU A 285 2.80 0.59 8.19
CA GLU A 285 3.78 0.69 9.27
C GLU A 285 4.36 2.11 9.38
N VAL A 286 4.79 2.69 8.25
CA VAL A 286 5.37 4.04 8.21
C VAL A 286 4.34 5.10 8.57
N ILE A 287 3.14 5.06 8.00
CA ILE A 287 2.10 6.05 8.33
C ILE A 287 1.59 5.91 9.78
N SER A 288 1.73 4.74 10.40
CA SER A 288 1.47 4.57 11.84
C SER A 288 2.50 5.30 12.70
N ALA A 289 3.77 5.34 12.29
CA ALA A 289 4.79 6.15 12.95
C ALA A 289 4.52 7.66 12.77
N VAL A 290 4.21 8.10 11.54
CA VAL A 290 3.82 9.49 11.26
C VAL A 290 2.58 9.89 12.06
N PHE A 291 1.61 8.98 12.17
CA PHE A 291 0.46 9.16 13.04
C PHE A 291 0.88 9.38 14.48
N CYS A 292 1.77 8.56 15.05
CA CYS A 292 2.30 8.83 16.39
C CYS A 292 2.93 10.24 16.50
N GLU A 293 3.76 10.65 15.53
CA GLU A 293 4.41 11.97 15.52
C GLU A 293 3.37 13.11 15.63
N VAL A 294 2.37 13.13 14.74
CA VAL A 294 1.36 14.21 14.72
C VAL A 294 0.41 14.15 15.91
N MET A 295 0.22 12.96 16.48
CA MET A 295 -0.60 12.75 17.66
C MET A 295 0.16 13.00 18.96
N THR A 296 1.44 13.42 18.90
CA THR A 296 2.32 13.55 20.08
C THR A 296 2.25 12.30 20.96
N GLY A 297 2.21 11.13 20.33
CA GLY A 297 2.17 9.84 20.99
C GLY A 297 3.46 9.61 21.79
N LYS A 298 3.35 8.86 22.87
CA LYS A 298 4.48 8.44 23.69
C LYS A 298 5.24 7.34 22.94
N PRO A 299 6.44 7.58 22.39
CA PRO A 299 7.13 6.62 21.50
C PRO A 299 7.49 5.30 22.19
N GLU A 300 7.39 5.22 23.52
CA GLU A 300 7.60 4.01 24.32
C GLU A 300 6.70 2.83 23.92
N PHE A 301 5.59 3.05 23.19
CA PHE A 301 4.79 1.93 22.63
C PHE A 301 5.55 1.11 21.57
N THR A 302 6.61 1.67 20.97
CA THR A 302 7.51 0.98 20.02
C THR A 302 8.73 0.34 20.68
N ASP A 303 8.82 0.39 22.02
CA ASP A 303 9.95 -0.18 22.75
C ASP A 303 10.10 -1.68 22.49
N HIS A 304 11.32 -2.11 22.13
CA HIS A 304 11.59 -3.49 21.73
C HIS A 304 11.20 -4.53 22.79
N LEU A 305 11.31 -4.20 24.09
CA LEU A 305 10.94 -5.11 25.18
C LEU A 305 9.44 -5.46 25.15
N THR A 306 8.59 -4.48 24.84
CA THR A 306 7.13 -4.64 24.74
C THR A 306 6.74 -5.64 23.65
N HIS A 307 7.46 -5.65 22.53
CA HIS A 307 7.20 -6.55 21.39
C HIS A 307 7.88 -7.91 21.52
N LYS A 308 9.12 -7.95 22.06
CA LYS A 308 9.89 -9.20 22.28
C LYS A 308 9.18 -10.19 23.18
N LEU A 309 8.41 -9.72 24.17
CA LEU A 309 7.69 -10.55 25.14
C LEU A 309 6.35 -11.11 24.63
N LYS A 310 5.86 -10.65 23.47
CA LYS A 310 4.51 -11.00 22.97
C LYS A 310 4.50 -11.91 21.73
N HIS A 311 5.64 -12.15 21.10
CA HIS A 311 5.80 -13.05 19.93
C HIS A 311 4.82 -12.78 18.75
N HIS A 312 4.10 -11.65 18.73
CA HIS A 312 3.05 -11.31 17.76
C HIS A 312 3.18 -9.83 17.31
N PRO A 313 3.24 -9.54 15.99
CA PRO A 313 3.79 -8.28 15.47
C PRO A 313 2.84 -7.07 15.28
N GLY A 314 1.62 -7.00 15.84
CA GLY A 314 0.75 -5.83 15.57
C GLY A 314 -0.15 -5.39 16.72
N GLN A 315 -0.02 -4.12 17.17
CA GLN A 315 -1.04 -3.50 18.04
C GLN A 315 -1.04 -1.94 18.08
N ILE A 316 -2.05 -1.35 17.41
CA ILE A 316 -3.13 -0.39 17.80
C ILE A 316 -2.90 0.96 18.59
N GLU A 317 -3.32 2.07 17.93
CA GLU A 317 -4.19 3.26 18.25
C GLU A 317 -3.87 4.38 19.31
N ALA A 318 -4.12 5.66 18.93
CA ALA A 318 -4.02 6.88 19.76
C ALA A 318 -5.00 8.02 19.32
N ALA A 319 -5.36 8.94 20.24
CA ALA A 319 -6.33 10.06 20.07
C ALA A 319 -5.66 11.45 19.91
N ALA A 320 -6.36 12.44 19.31
CA ALA A 320 -5.76 13.59 18.57
C ALA A 320 -5.15 14.78 19.37
N ASN A 321 -4.75 14.57 20.61
CA ASN A 321 -3.86 15.40 21.46
C ASN A 321 -3.61 16.88 21.04
N GLY A 322 -4.66 17.70 20.95
CA GLY A 322 -4.56 19.16 20.76
C GLY A 322 -4.71 19.68 19.34
N LEU A 323 -4.83 18.82 18.32
CA LEU A 323 -5.21 19.24 16.95
C LEU A 323 -6.68 19.71 16.89
N PRO A 324 -7.05 20.60 15.95
CA PRO A 324 -8.41 21.08 15.82
C PRO A 324 -9.36 19.96 15.38
N SER A 325 -10.62 20.06 15.79
CA SER A 325 -11.66 19.12 15.38
C SER A 325 -11.74 19.01 13.85
N ASN A 326 -11.88 17.78 13.36
CA ASN A 326 -11.91 17.46 11.93
C ASN A 326 -10.68 17.94 11.13
N LEU A 327 -9.56 18.27 11.78
CA LEU A 327 -8.37 18.86 11.14
C LEU A 327 -8.70 20.14 10.33
N SER A 328 -9.67 20.91 10.83
CA SER A 328 -10.05 22.23 10.28
C SER A 328 -8.86 23.18 10.27
N GLY A 329 -8.67 23.89 9.15
CA GLY A 329 -7.49 24.72 8.94
C GLY A 329 -7.75 26.22 8.97
N GLY A 330 -8.99 26.64 8.72
CA GLY A 330 -9.40 28.04 8.68
C GLY A 330 -9.29 28.74 10.04
N ARG A 331 -9.31 30.07 9.97
CA ARG A 331 -9.38 30.97 11.12
C ARG A 331 -10.70 30.84 11.87
N ASN A 332 -11.79 30.53 11.16
CA ASN A 332 -13.12 30.37 11.72
C ASN A 332 -13.61 28.90 11.61
N PRO A 333 -13.52 28.11 12.70
CA PRO A 333 -13.96 26.71 12.70
C PRO A 333 -15.46 26.52 12.39
N SER A 334 -16.31 27.55 12.56
CA SER A 334 -17.73 27.46 12.21
C SER A 334 -17.99 27.42 10.70
N LEU A 335 -17.01 27.81 9.89
CA LEU A 335 -17.07 27.82 8.43
C LEU A 335 -16.08 26.83 7.78
N ASP A 336 -15.39 26.03 8.59
CA ASP A 336 -14.43 25.04 8.11
C ASP A 336 -14.60 23.71 8.88
N TYR A 337 -15.21 22.73 8.21
CA TYR A 337 -15.45 21.39 8.74
C TYR A 337 -14.36 20.37 8.37
N GLY A 338 -13.25 20.83 7.76
CA GLY A 338 -12.07 20.05 7.42
C GLY A 338 -12.39 18.70 6.76
N PHE A 339 -11.98 17.62 7.42
CA PHE A 339 -12.03 16.25 6.94
C PHE A 339 -13.32 15.50 7.31
N LYS A 340 -14.37 16.18 7.82
CA LYS A 340 -15.63 15.52 8.20
C LYS A 340 -16.23 14.66 7.07
N GLY A 341 -16.21 15.16 5.83
CA GLY A 341 -16.67 14.38 4.67
C GLY A 341 -15.76 13.19 4.35
N ALA A 342 -14.45 13.35 4.50
CA ALA A 342 -13.47 12.29 4.29
C ALA A 342 -13.57 11.19 5.38
N GLU A 343 -13.90 11.55 6.62
CA GLU A 343 -14.16 10.61 7.72
C GLU A 343 -15.38 9.72 7.41
N ILE A 344 -16.47 10.29 6.88
CA ILE A 344 -17.64 9.53 6.41
C ILE A 344 -17.23 8.56 5.28
N ALA A 345 -16.42 9.03 4.33
CA ALA A 345 -15.90 8.20 3.25
C ALA A 345 -15.05 7.04 3.80
N MET A 346 -14.15 7.29 4.75
CA MET A 346 -13.35 6.27 5.43
C MET A 346 -14.21 5.19 6.11
N ALA A 347 -15.33 5.58 6.73
CA ALA A 347 -16.25 4.62 7.32
C ALA A 347 -16.93 3.74 6.26
N SER A 348 -17.29 4.31 5.10
CA SER A 348 -17.83 3.54 3.96
C SER A 348 -16.80 2.55 3.40
N TYR A 349 -15.56 3.00 3.20
CA TYR A 349 -14.45 2.18 2.72
C TYR A 349 -14.15 1.02 3.67
N CYS A 350 -14.06 1.31 4.97
CA CYS A 350 -13.81 0.29 5.98
C CYS A 350 -14.94 -0.75 6.01
N SER A 351 -16.21 -0.31 5.96
CA SER A 351 -17.36 -1.23 5.99
C SER A 351 -17.36 -2.20 4.81
N GLU A 352 -17.10 -1.70 3.60
CA GLU A 352 -17.02 -2.53 2.40
C GLU A 352 -15.79 -3.44 2.42
N LEU A 353 -14.64 -2.95 2.91
CA LEU A 353 -13.43 -3.75 3.09
C LEU A 353 -13.65 -4.92 4.07
N GLN A 354 -14.35 -4.70 5.18
CA GLN A 354 -14.69 -5.79 6.11
C GLN A 354 -15.61 -6.83 5.47
N PHE A 355 -16.57 -6.40 4.64
CA PHE A 355 -17.41 -7.33 3.87
C PHE A 355 -16.58 -8.17 2.90
N LEU A 356 -15.62 -7.56 2.19
CA LEU A 356 -14.69 -8.25 1.30
C LEU A 356 -13.70 -9.17 2.03
N GLY A 357 -13.51 -8.99 3.34
CA GLY A 357 -12.70 -9.87 4.18
C GLY A 357 -13.27 -11.28 4.35
N ASN A 358 -14.52 -11.53 3.94
CA ASN A 358 -15.10 -12.87 3.95
C ASN A 358 -14.42 -13.79 2.92
N PRO A 359 -14.21 -15.08 3.24
CA PRO A 359 -13.60 -16.02 2.32
C PRO A 359 -14.54 -16.37 1.16
N VAL A 360 -13.95 -16.64 -0.02
CA VAL A 360 -14.67 -17.19 -1.19
C VAL A 360 -14.68 -18.72 -1.16
N THR A 361 -13.64 -19.34 -0.62
CA THR A 361 -13.34 -20.78 -0.76
C THR A 361 -14.28 -21.71 0.01
N ASN A 362 -15.09 -21.18 0.93
CA ASN A 362 -16.15 -21.93 1.61
C ASN A 362 -17.46 -22.03 0.79
N HIS A 363 -17.51 -21.45 -0.42
CA HIS A 363 -18.66 -21.48 -1.31
C HIS A 363 -18.52 -22.46 -2.49
N VAL A 364 -17.59 -23.43 -2.38
CA VAL A 364 -17.35 -24.47 -3.41
C VAL A 364 -18.65 -25.20 -3.77
N GLN A 365 -18.88 -25.34 -5.07
CA GLN A 365 -20.01 -26.09 -5.64
C GLN A 365 -19.47 -27.34 -6.33
N SER A 366 -20.19 -28.46 -6.23
CA SER A 366 -19.89 -29.64 -7.04
C SER A 366 -20.23 -29.36 -8.50
N ALA A 367 -19.20 -29.32 -9.35
CA ALA A 367 -19.28 -28.84 -10.72
C ALA A 367 -18.94 -29.94 -11.74
N GLU A 368 -19.24 -29.66 -13.02
CA GLU A 368 -18.89 -30.50 -14.17
C GLU A 368 -19.28 -31.98 -13.98
N GLN A 369 -20.59 -32.24 -13.89
CA GLN A 369 -21.13 -33.60 -13.69
C GLN A 369 -20.57 -34.30 -12.43
N HIS A 370 -20.29 -33.53 -11.38
CA HIS A 370 -19.68 -33.97 -10.12
C HIS A 370 -18.23 -34.46 -10.24
N ASN A 371 -17.59 -34.32 -11.40
CA ASN A 371 -16.17 -34.63 -11.57
C ASN A 371 -15.26 -33.56 -10.95
N GLN A 372 -15.76 -32.34 -10.73
CA GLN A 372 -15.09 -31.26 -10.00
C GLN A 372 -15.88 -30.94 -8.73
N ASP A 373 -16.06 -31.94 -7.88
CA ASP A 373 -16.73 -31.85 -6.58
C ASP A 373 -15.99 -30.97 -5.57
N VAL A 374 -14.67 -30.83 -5.74
CA VAL A 374 -13.83 -29.81 -5.11
C VAL A 374 -13.15 -28.92 -6.14
N ASN A 375 -13.04 -27.62 -5.84
CA ASN A 375 -12.40 -26.63 -6.70
C ASN A 375 -11.90 -25.43 -5.86
N SER A 376 -10.92 -24.68 -6.35
CA SER A 376 -10.23 -23.68 -5.51
C SER A 376 -10.88 -22.30 -5.51
N LEU A 377 -11.65 -21.96 -6.55
CA LEU A 377 -12.19 -20.61 -6.78
C LEU A 377 -11.11 -19.51 -6.82
N GLY A 378 -9.87 -19.87 -7.16
CA GLY A 378 -8.68 -19.02 -7.10
C GLY A 378 -8.85 -17.64 -7.75
N LEU A 379 -9.25 -17.56 -9.03
CA LEU A 379 -9.43 -16.27 -9.69
C LEU A 379 -10.54 -15.42 -9.04
N ILE A 380 -11.60 -16.04 -8.53
CA ILE A 380 -12.69 -15.31 -7.87
C ILE A 380 -12.17 -14.68 -6.58
N SER A 381 -11.42 -15.45 -5.78
CA SER A 381 -10.76 -14.95 -4.58
C SER A 381 -9.80 -13.80 -4.91
N SER A 382 -8.91 -13.99 -5.88
CA SER A 382 -7.95 -12.95 -6.30
C SER A 382 -8.62 -11.67 -6.77
N ARG A 383 -9.76 -11.76 -7.47
CA ARG A 383 -10.55 -10.58 -7.88
C ARG A 383 -11.13 -9.83 -6.68
N LYS A 384 -11.57 -10.54 -5.64
CA LYS A 384 -12.07 -9.90 -4.40
C LYS A 384 -10.95 -9.29 -3.57
N THR A 385 -9.78 -9.92 -3.54
CA THR A 385 -8.59 -9.32 -2.91
C THR A 385 -8.10 -8.10 -3.69
N ALA A 386 -8.16 -8.10 -5.03
CA ALA A 386 -7.83 -6.92 -5.83
C ALA A 386 -8.76 -5.73 -5.53
N GLU A 387 -10.07 -5.97 -5.46
CA GLU A 387 -11.07 -4.97 -5.05
C GLU A 387 -10.79 -4.43 -3.64
N ALA A 388 -10.42 -5.31 -2.70
CA ALA A 388 -10.01 -4.90 -1.35
C ALA A 388 -8.75 -4.02 -1.34
N ILE A 389 -7.77 -4.31 -2.21
CA ILE A 389 -6.56 -3.48 -2.37
C ILE A 389 -6.92 -2.10 -2.92
N ASP A 390 -7.84 -2.00 -3.87
CA ASP A 390 -8.29 -0.70 -4.40
C ASP A 390 -8.93 0.16 -3.31
N ILE A 391 -9.75 -0.44 -2.43
CA ILE A 391 -10.31 0.25 -1.27
C ILE A 391 -9.21 0.64 -0.28
N LEU A 392 -8.23 -0.23 -0.02
CA LEU A 392 -7.10 0.10 0.86
C LEU A 392 -6.27 1.28 0.31
N LYS A 393 -6.12 1.40 -1.01
CA LYS A 393 -5.48 2.57 -1.65
C LYS A 393 -6.29 3.84 -1.46
N LEU A 394 -7.62 3.79 -1.54
CA LEU A 394 -8.49 4.94 -1.19
C LEU A 394 -8.29 5.37 0.26
N MET A 395 -8.29 4.41 1.18
CA MET A 395 -8.08 4.68 2.61
C MET A 395 -6.69 5.26 2.87
N THR A 396 -5.65 4.68 2.28
CA THR A 396 -4.25 5.13 2.40
C THR A 396 -4.08 6.55 1.84
N SER A 397 -4.66 6.85 0.68
CA SER A 397 -4.61 8.18 0.07
C SER A 397 -5.26 9.24 0.96
N THR A 398 -6.44 8.91 1.49
CA THR A 398 -7.20 9.79 2.38
C THR A 398 -6.43 10.06 3.67
N PHE A 399 -5.89 9.01 4.28
CA PHE A 399 -5.17 9.12 5.55
C PHE A 399 -3.84 9.86 5.39
N LEU A 400 -3.10 9.63 4.30
CA LEU A 400 -1.84 10.32 4.03
C LEU A 400 -2.02 11.85 3.92
N ILE A 401 -3.11 12.30 3.27
CA ILE A 401 -3.43 13.73 3.18
C ILE A 401 -3.82 14.30 4.54
N ALA A 402 -4.59 13.55 5.33
CA ALA A 402 -4.94 13.95 6.70
C ALA A 402 -3.69 14.07 7.59
N LEU A 403 -2.72 13.16 7.45
CA LEU A 403 -1.44 13.24 8.16
C LEU A 403 -0.64 14.47 7.73
N CYS A 404 -0.56 14.78 6.43
CA CYS A 404 0.10 15.99 5.97
C CYS A 404 -0.60 17.26 6.48
N GLN A 405 -1.94 17.26 6.52
CA GLN A 405 -2.71 18.35 7.13
C GLN A 405 -2.40 18.51 8.62
N ALA A 406 -2.29 17.39 9.35
CA ALA A 406 -1.95 17.40 10.77
C ALA A 406 -0.53 17.94 11.01
N ILE A 407 0.44 17.60 10.14
CA ILE A 407 1.80 18.16 10.14
C ILE A 407 1.75 19.69 10.00
N ASP A 408 1.02 20.20 8.99
CA ASP A 408 0.86 21.63 8.76
C ASP A 408 0.19 22.34 9.96
N LEU A 409 -0.80 21.70 10.58
CA LEU A 409 -1.47 22.21 11.77
C LEU A 409 -0.56 22.24 12.99
N ARG A 410 0.33 21.26 13.19
CA ARG A 410 1.33 21.31 14.26
C ARG A 410 2.33 22.44 14.05
N HIS A 411 2.74 22.68 12.81
CA HIS A 411 3.61 23.81 12.47
C HIS A 411 2.94 25.16 12.77
N LEU A 412 1.65 25.28 12.44
CA LEU A 412 0.85 26.46 12.75
C LEU A 412 0.64 26.63 14.28
N GLU A 413 0.36 25.53 15.00
CA GLU A 413 0.20 25.52 16.46
C GLU A 413 1.43 26.08 17.16
N GLU A 414 2.62 25.61 16.79
CA GLU A 414 3.88 26.00 17.42
C GLU A 414 4.19 27.50 17.21
N ASN A 415 3.97 28.01 16.00
CA ASN A 415 4.16 29.43 15.68
C ASN A 415 3.17 30.33 16.43
N MET A 416 1.89 29.94 16.47
CA MET A 416 0.87 30.68 17.21
C MET A 416 1.13 30.64 18.71
N LYS A 417 1.51 29.49 19.29
CA LYS A 417 1.87 29.38 20.71
C LYS A 417 3.04 30.32 21.05
N ALA A 418 4.08 30.33 20.23
CA ALA A 418 5.23 31.19 20.45
C ALA A 418 4.87 32.70 20.36
N ALA A 419 3.97 33.08 19.44
CA ALA A 419 3.45 34.43 19.36
C ALA A 419 2.63 34.84 20.60
N VAL A 420 1.77 33.95 21.10
CA VAL A 420 1.01 34.16 22.34
C VAL A 420 1.96 34.36 23.52
N LYS A 421 2.95 33.49 23.68
CA LYS A 421 3.97 33.58 24.74
C LYS A 421 4.73 34.91 24.70
N ASN A 422 5.21 35.31 23.53
CA ASN A 422 5.93 36.57 23.34
C ASN A 422 5.05 37.79 23.66
N CYS A 423 3.80 37.80 23.16
CA CYS A 423 2.87 38.88 23.41
C CYS A 423 2.54 39.00 24.91
N VAL A 424 2.22 37.89 25.57
CA VAL A 424 1.89 37.89 27.00
C VAL A 424 3.08 38.31 27.85
N THR A 425 4.30 37.87 27.52
CA THR A 425 5.52 38.33 28.20
C THR A 425 5.75 39.83 28.03
N GLN A 426 5.58 40.37 26.82
CA GLN A 426 5.74 41.80 26.58
C GLN A 426 4.71 42.63 27.36
N VAL A 427 3.46 42.18 27.38
CA VAL A 427 2.39 42.85 28.14
C VAL A 427 2.65 42.73 29.64
N ALA A 428 3.00 41.54 30.16
CA ALA A 428 3.34 41.33 31.56
C ALA A 428 4.51 42.22 32.01
N LYS A 429 5.55 42.37 31.19
CA LYS A 429 6.66 43.28 31.49
C LYS A 429 6.21 44.73 31.57
N LYS A 430 5.34 45.15 30.65
CA LYS A 430 4.81 46.52 30.61
C LYS A 430 3.88 46.85 31.77
N THR A 431 3.01 45.92 32.18
CA THR A 431 1.94 46.20 33.16
C THR A 431 2.25 45.67 34.56
N LEU A 432 2.99 44.57 34.70
CA LEU A 432 3.18 43.88 35.99
C LEU A 432 4.53 44.15 36.67
N SER A 433 5.51 44.73 35.95
CA SER A 433 6.88 44.86 36.48
C SER A 433 7.13 46.11 37.33
N MET A 434 6.41 47.20 37.07
CA MET A 434 6.61 48.48 37.77
C MET A 434 5.34 48.94 38.48
N ASN A 435 5.50 49.61 39.62
CA ASN A 435 4.43 50.35 40.31
C ASN A 435 4.31 51.78 39.73
N ALA A 436 3.30 52.54 40.19
CA ALA A 436 3.05 53.89 39.70
C ALA A 436 4.20 54.90 39.95
N MET A 437 5.11 54.58 40.88
CA MET A 437 6.28 55.40 41.23
C MET A 437 7.58 54.91 40.56
N GLY A 438 7.50 53.94 39.63
CA GLY A 438 8.68 53.40 38.92
C GLY A 438 9.49 52.37 39.70
N GLY A 439 9.04 51.95 40.89
CA GLY A 439 9.63 50.87 41.67
C GLY A 439 9.22 49.48 41.17
N LEU A 440 10.00 48.45 41.50
CA LEU A 440 9.70 47.06 41.12
C LEU A 440 8.44 46.55 41.83
N HIS A 441 7.51 45.99 41.07
CA HIS A 441 6.25 45.46 41.57
C HIS A 441 6.33 43.93 41.79
N ILE A 442 5.62 43.40 42.80
CA ILE A 442 5.67 41.98 43.17
C ILE A 442 5.06 41.06 42.10
N ALA A 443 4.07 41.55 41.35
CA ALA A 443 3.45 40.86 40.21
C ALA A 443 4.43 40.45 39.08
N ARG A 444 5.68 40.95 39.08
CA ARG A 444 6.73 40.48 38.15
C ARG A 444 7.00 38.98 38.25
N PHE A 445 6.74 38.38 39.41
CA PHE A 445 6.94 36.95 39.63
C PHE A 445 5.86 36.08 38.97
N CYS A 446 4.75 36.68 38.51
CA CYS A 446 3.70 35.96 37.79
C CYS A 446 4.12 35.56 36.36
N GLU A 447 5.16 36.18 35.76
CA GLU A 447 5.55 35.95 34.37
C GLU A 447 5.76 34.46 34.06
N LYS A 448 6.48 33.75 34.94
CA LYS A 448 6.77 32.32 34.75
C LYS A 448 5.51 31.45 34.78
N ASP A 449 4.57 31.77 35.67
CA ASP A 449 3.34 31.01 35.83
C ASP A 449 2.35 31.30 34.70
N LEU A 450 2.34 32.54 34.18
CA LEU A 450 1.60 32.90 32.96
C LEU A 450 2.11 32.11 31.75
N GLN A 451 3.43 31.98 31.58
CA GLN A 451 4.02 31.16 30.53
C GLN A 451 3.67 29.69 30.69
N THR A 452 3.74 29.17 31.93
CA THR A 452 3.36 27.79 32.25
C THR A 452 1.89 27.52 31.96
N ALA A 453 1.01 28.50 32.22
CA ALA A 453 -0.41 28.39 31.88
C ALA A 453 -0.61 28.30 30.36
N ILE A 454 0.08 29.14 29.57
CA ILE A 454 0.00 29.09 28.09
C ILE A 454 0.50 27.74 27.56
N ASP A 455 1.58 27.20 28.11
CA ASP A 455 2.15 25.93 27.66
C ASP A 455 1.17 24.75 27.85
N ARG A 456 0.31 24.82 28.88
CA ARG A 456 -0.68 23.80 29.22
C ARG A 456 -1.98 23.89 28.42
N GLU A 457 -2.23 24.99 27.71
CA GLU A 457 -3.45 25.17 26.93
C GLU A 457 -3.23 24.87 25.45
N ALA A 458 -4.16 24.12 24.86
CA ALA A 458 -4.16 23.82 23.43
C ALA A 458 -4.49 25.09 22.63
N VAL A 459 -3.66 25.44 21.65
CA VAL A 459 -3.78 26.71 20.93
C VAL A 459 -5.10 26.81 20.19
N PHE A 460 -5.51 25.73 19.52
CA PHE A 460 -6.75 25.70 18.75
C PHE A 460 -8.03 25.74 19.59
N ALA A 461 -7.94 25.67 20.93
CA ALA A 461 -9.08 25.88 21.82
C ALA A 461 -9.40 27.37 22.03
N TYR A 462 -8.54 28.28 21.57
CA TYR A 462 -8.75 29.72 21.70
C TYR A 462 -8.27 30.56 20.51
N ALA A 463 -7.56 29.99 19.54
CA ALA A 463 -6.87 30.77 18.50
C ALA A 463 -7.80 31.61 17.59
N ASP A 464 -9.06 31.22 17.44
CA ASP A 464 -10.06 31.90 16.63
C ASP A 464 -10.60 33.18 17.31
N ASP A 465 -10.66 33.22 18.64
CA ASP A 465 -10.87 34.43 19.43
C ASP A 465 -10.02 34.41 20.71
N PRO A 466 -8.70 34.72 20.62
CA PRO A 466 -7.74 34.52 21.70
C PRO A 466 -7.99 35.41 22.92
N CYS A 467 -8.91 36.37 22.80
CA CYS A 467 -9.25 37.36 23.81
C CYS A 467 -10.65 37.17 24.41
N SER A 468 -11.37 36.14 23.95
CA SER A 468 -12.68 35.77 24.50
C SER A 468 -12.58 35.47 25.99
N PRO A 469 -13.41 36.10 26.85
CA PRO A 469 -13.43 35.79 28.28
C PRO A 469 -13.97 34.37 28.56
N ASN A 470 -14.63 33.76 27.58
CA ASN A 470 -15.20 32.41 27.69
C ASN A 470 -14.22 31.32 27.23
N TYR A 471 -13.06 31.71 26.67
CA TYR A 471 -12.05 30.78 26.19
C TYR A 471 -10.95 30.52 27.21
N PRO A 472 -10.30 29.35 27.15
CA PRO A 472 -9.38 28.90 28.20
C PRO A 472 -8.22 29.85 28.42
N LEU A 473 -7.66 30.46 27.38
CA LEU A 473 -6.50 31.34 27.51
C LEU A 473 -6.75 32.49 28.51
N MET A 474 -7.78 33.31 28.28
CA MET A 474 -8.07 34.46 29.14
C MET A 474 -8.48 34.04 30.55
N GLN A 475 -9.21 32.92 30.69
CA GLN A 475 -9.59 32.38 32.00
C GLN A 475 -8.36 31.97 32.82
N LYS A 476 -7.39 31.30 32.18
CA LYS A 476 -6.18 30.79 32.84
C LYS A 476 -5.20 31.91 33.18
N LEU A 477 -5.01 32.87 32.27
CA LEU A 477 -4.18 34.05 32.56
C LEU A 477 -4.74 34.84 33.75
N ARG A 478 -6.07 35.04 33.79
CA ARG A 478 -6.74 35.68 34.94
C ARG A 478 -6.57 34.87 36.22
N ALA A 479 -6.78 33.54 36.16
CA ALA A 479 -6.66 32.66 37.32
C ALA A 479 -5.27 32.76 37.97
N VAL A 480 -4.20 32.74 37.16
CA VAL A 480 -2.81 32.91 37.65
C VAL A 480 -2.65 34.23 38.42
N LEU A 481 -3.14 35.34 37.86
CA LEU A 481 -3.03 36.64 38.54
C LEU A 481 -3.85 36.71 39.83
N ILE A 482 -5.05 36.12 39.84
CA ILE A 482 -5.90 36.06 41.03
C ILE A 482 -5.26 35.19 42.12
N GLU A 483 -4.69 34.03 41.77
CA GLU A 483 -3.99 33.15 42.71
C GLU A 483 -2.82 33.88 43.37
N HIS A 484 -2.01 34.60 42.58
CA HIS A 484 -0.93 35.43 43.11
C HIS A 484 -1.46 36.57 43.99
N ALA A 485 -2.55 37.24 43.61
CA ALA A 485 -3.17 38.30 44.41
C ALA A 485 -3.66 37.77 45.77
N LEU A 486 -4.27 36.59 45.80
CA LEU A 486 -4.71 35.93 47.04
C LEU A 486 -3.53 35.53 47.93
N ALA A 487 -2.42 35.12 47.33
CA ALA A 487 -1.19 34.78 48.04
C ALA A 487 -0.40 36.01 48.55
N ASN A 488 -0.70 37.22 48.04
CA ASN A 488 -0.01 38.47 48.38
C ASN A 488 -0.36 39.02 49.78
N GLY A 489 -1.38 38.46 50.44
CA GLY A 489 -1.70 38.74 51.84
C GLY A 489 -2.00 40.21 52.12
N ASP A 490 -1.43 40.76 53.20
CA ASP A 490 -1.65 42.15 53.60
C ASP A 490 -1.11 43.18 52.58
N ALA A 491 -0.13 42.81 51.75
CA ALA A 491 0.39 43.68 50.69
C ALA A 491 -0.66 43.92 49.59
N GLU A 492 -1.68 43.08 49.47
CA GLU A 492 -2.78 43.28 48.52
C GLU A 492 -3.70 44.44 48.92
N ARG A 493 -3.72 44.84 50.21
CA ARG A 493 -4.52 45.98 50.70
C ARG A 493 -3.92 47.34 50.33
N VAL A 494 -2.67 47.37 49.89
CA VAL A 494 -1.97 48.58 49.46
C VAL A 494 -2.03 48.66 47.94
N VAL A 495 -2.60 49.75 47.43
CA VAL A 495 -2.84 49.95 45.99
C VAL A 495 -1.56 49.81 45.16
N GLU A 496 -0.42 50.26 45.67
CA GLU A 496 0.87 50.24 44.96
C GLU A 496 1.49 48.84 44.83
N THR A 497 1.04 47.89 45.64
CA THR A 497 1.53 46.49 45.65
C THR A 497 0.45 45.48 45.29
N SER A 498 -0.79 45.94 45.06
CA SER A 498 -1.94 45.11 44.69
C SER A 498 -1.77 44.53 43.28
N ILE A 499 -1.82 43.20 43.20
CA ILE A 499 -1.82 42.46 41.93
C ILE A 499 -3.20 42.56 41.28
N PHE A 500 -4.27 42.50 42.09
CA PHE A 500 -5.66 42.60 41.62
C PHE A 500 -5.92 43.92 40.89
N ALA A 501 -5.38 45.04 41.39
CA ALA A 501 -5.49 46.35 40.76
C ALA A 501 -4.89 46.41 39.33
N LYS A 502 -3.94 45.52 39.01
CA LYS A 502 -3.28 45.45 37.69
C LYS A 502 -3.97 44.52 36.70
N VAL A 503 -4.89 43.66 37.14
CA VAL A 503 -5.54 42.65 36.28
C VAL A 503 -6.28 43.29 35.11
N ALA A 504 -7.06 44.35 35.37
CA ALA A 504 -7.83 45.02 34.33
C ALA A 504 -6.93 45.68 33.26
N GLU A 505 -5.85 46.32 33.67
CA GLU A 505 -4.87 46.93 32.75
C GLU A 505 -4.15 45.85 31.93
N PHE A 506 -3.70 44.77 32.57
CA PHE A 506 -3.08 43.63 31.89
C PHE A 506 -4.02 43.03 30.83
N GLU A 507 -5.26 42.69 31.19
CA GLU A 507 -6.23 42.14 30.24
C GLU A 507 -6.51 43.11 29.09
N GLN A 508 -6.63 44.41 29.36
CA GLN A 508 -6.86 45.41 28.32
C GLN A 508 -5.69 45.47 27.32
N GLN A 509 -4.45 45.44 27.81
CA GLN A 509 -3.26 45.45 26.96
C GLN A 509 -3.11 44.12 26.18
N VAL A 510 -3.45 42.98 26.78
CA VAL A 510 -3.52 41.69 26.06
C VAL A 510 -4.56 41.75 24.95
N ARG A 511 -5.78 42.24 25.22
CA ARG A 511 -6.84 42.41 24.22
C ARG A 511 -6.44 43.31 23.05
N ALA A 512 -5.61 44.33 23.30
CA ALA A 512 -5.15 45.24 22.27
C ALA A 512 -4.04 44.64 21.37
N ALA A 513 -3.19 43.76 21.92
CA ALA A 513 -1.99 43.28 21.24
C ALA A 513 -2.15 41.85 20.67
N LEU A 514 -2.79 40.95 21.41
CA LEU A 514 -2.76 39.51 21.12
C LEU A 514 -3.42 39.11 19.80
N PRO A 515 -4.61 39.63 19.41
CA PRO A 515 -5.23 39.25 18.14
C PRO A 515 -4.33 39.56 16.93
N LYS A 516 -3.64 40.71 16.95
CA LYS A 516 -2.69 41.09 15.90
C LYS A 516 -1.46 40.17 15.87
N GLY A 517 -0.97 39.76 17.04
CA GLY A 517 0.17 38.86 17.16
C GLY A 517 -0.14 37.46 16.62
N VAL A 518 -1.32 36.90 16.94
CA VAL A 518 -1.76 35.59 16.44
C VAL A 518 -1.97 35.62 14.92
N GLU A 519 -2.65 36.63 14.40
CA GLU A 519 -2.87 36.77 12.95
C GLU A 519 -1.55 36.95 12.19
N ALA A 520 -0.63 37.77 12.71
CA ALA A 520 0.69 37.93 12.10
C ALA A 520 1.48 36.63 12.06
N ALA A 521 1.40 35.80 13.11
CA ALA A 521 2.06 34.49 13.14
C ALA A 521 1.47 33.52 12.12
N ARG A 522 0.13 33.49 11.97
CA ARG A 522 -0.53 32.68 10.94
C ARG A 522 -0.15 33.14 9.52
N ALA A 523 -0.22 34.44 9.25
CA ALA A 523 0.19 35.01 7.95
C ALA A 523 1.67 34.74 7.63
N ALA A 524 2.54 34.72 8.65
CA ALA A 524 3.94 34.35 8.50
C ALA A 524 4.12 32.89 8.07
N VAL A 525 3.34 31.95 8.64
CA VAL A 525 3.32 30.55 8.22
C VAL A 525 2.80 30.42 6.78
N GLU A 526 1.67 31.06 6.46
CA GLU A 526 1.04 31.01 5.13
C GLU A 526 1.92 31.60 4.02
N SER A 527 2.73 32.62 4.33
CA SER A 527 3.68 33.22 3.40
C SER A 527 5.04 32.50 3.32
N GLY A 528 5.22 31.41 4.06
CA GLY A 528 6.46 30.64 4.09
C GLY A 528 7.61 31.29 4.87
N ASN A 529 7.32 32.32 5.68
CA ASN A 529 8.29 33.01 6.54
C ASN A 529 7.98 32.84 8.04
N PRO A 530 7.76 31.60 8.54
CA PRO A 530 7.41 31.38 9.93
C PRO A 530 8.58 31.72 10.86
N MET A 531 8.27 32.09 12.11
CA MET A 531 9.30 32.30 13.14
C MET A 531 9.96 30.97 13.54
N VAL A 532 9.16 29.89 13.59
CA VAL A 532 9.63 28.53 13.87
C VAL A 532 9.48 27.70 12.59
N PRO A 533 10.55 27.08 12.07
CA PRO A 533 10.48 26.25 10.86
C PRO A 533 9.62 25.00 11.08
N ASN A 534 9.07 24.45 10.00
CA ASN A 534 8.31 23.21 10.08
C ASN A 534 9.24 22.03 10.41
N ARG A 535 9.03 21.40 11.57
CA ARG A 535 9.84 20.29 12.09
C ARG A 535 9.90 19.08 11.17
N ILE A 536 8.89 18.88 10.31
CA ILE A 536 8.87 17.76 9.36
C ILE A 536 10.13 17.70 8.49
N LYS A 537 10.77 18.84 8.20
CA LYS A 537 12.00 18.90 7.41
C LYS A 537 13.20 18.22 8.06
N GLU A 538 13.15 18.03 9.38
CA GLU A 538 14.18 17.35 10.18
C GLU A 538 13.78 15.91 10.53
N CYS A 539 12.58 15.45 10.11
CA CYS A 539 12.09 14.11 10.38
C CYS A 539 12.46 13.13 9.26
N ARG A 540 12.63 11.85 9.62
CA ARG A 540 12.78 10.76 8.64
C ARG A 540 11.55 10.58 7.75
N SER A 541 10.38 11.01 8.21
CA SER A 541 9.11 11.00 7.47
C SER A 541 8.98 12.12 6.43
N TYR A 542 9.95 13.04 6.33
CA TYR A 542 9.95 14.14 5.35
C TYR A 542 9.70 13.70 3.90
N PRO A 543 10.29 12.61 3.38
CA PRO A 543 10.09 12.22 1.98
C PRO A 543 8.63 12.03 1.60
N LEU A 544 7.80 11.47 2.49
CA LEU A 544 6.35 11.32 2.24
C LEU A 544 5.62 12.67 2.24
N TYR A 545 5.95 13.56 3.16
CA TYR A 545 5.38 14.92 3.18
C TYR A 545 5.79 15.71 1.93
N ARG A 546 7.08 15.66 1.55
CA ARG A 546 7.63 16.28 0.34
C ARG A 546 6.91 15.75 -0.91
N PHE A 547 6.76 14.43 -1.03
CA PHE A 547 6.04 13.82 -2.13
C PHE A 547 4.61 14.37 -2.27
N VAL A 548 3.87 14.43 -1.16
CA VAL A 548 2.48 14.88 -1.17
C VAL A 548 2.35 16.39 -1.42
N ARG A 549 3.14 17.23 -0.75
CA ARG A 549 3.02 18.70 -0.81
C ARG A 549 3.77 19.32 -1.96
N GLU A 550 4.97 18.85 -2.27
CA GLU A 550 5.86 19.45 -3.26
C GLU A 550 5.76 18.75 -4.62
N GLU A 551 5.91 17.43 -4.67
CA GLU A 551 5.94 16.69 -5.94
C GLU A 551 4.55 16.55 -6.58
N LEU A 552 3.53 16.24 -5.78
CA LEU A 552 2.14 16.16 -6.24
C LEU A 552 1.40 17.51 -6.19
N GLY A 553 1.96 18.50 -5.50
CA GLY A 553 1.36 19.82 -5.36
C GLY A 553 0.00 19.79 -4.66
N THR A 554 -0.14 18.98 -3.60
CA THR A 554 -1.35 19.05 -2.76
C THR A 554 -1.31 20.27 -1.85
N GLU A 555 -2.46 20.92 -1.65
CA GLU A 555 -2.56 22.11 -0.83
C GLU A 555 -3.04 21.83 0.59
N TYR A 556 -2.71 22.74 1.51
CA TYR A 556 -3.35 22.84 2.82
C TYR A 556 -4.84 23.15 2.65
N LEU A 557 -5.68 22.33 3.29
CA LEU A 557 -7.14 22.46 3.18
C LEU A 557 -7.67 23.44 4.23
N THR A 558 -8.51 24.37 3.77
CA THR A 558 -9.14 25.38 4.62
C THR A 558 -10.46 25.84 4.00
N GLY A 559 -11.45 26.15 4.84
CA GLY A 559 -12.72 26.77 4.43
C GLY A 559 -12.58 28.18 3.84
N GLU A 560 -11.40 28.79 3.93
CA GLU A 560 -11.09 30.09 3.31
C GLU A 560 -10.79 29.98 1.80
N LYS A 561 -10.59 28.76 1.30
CA LYS A 561 -10.36 28.46 -0.12
C LYS A 561 -11.50 27.59 -0.67
N THR A 562 -11.60 27.52 -1.99
CA THR A 562 -12.62 26.71 -2.68
C THR A 562 -12.21 25.26 -2.92
N ARG A 563 -10.94 24.91 -2.66
CA ARG A 563 -10.38 23.59 -2.92
C ARG A 563 -11.06 22.55 -2.03
N SER A 564 -11.55 21.47 -2.63
CA SER A 564 -12.16 20.37 -1.90
C SER A 564 -11.14 19.30 -1.48
N PRO A 565 -11.38 18.54 -0.39
CA PRO A 565 -10.54 17.41 -0.02
C PRO A 565 -10.43 16.33 -1.12
N GLY A 566 -11.50 16.14 -1.90
CA GLY A 566 -11.55 15.12 -2.96
C GLY A 566 -10.59 15.39 -4.12
N GLU A 567 -10.34 16.66 -4.45
CA GLU A 567 -9.35 17.04 -5.46
C GLU A 567 -7.93 16.63 -5.06
N GLU A 568 -7.57 16.83 -3.79
CA GLU A 568 -6.25 16.46 -3.26
C GLU A 568 -6.11 14.94 -3.12
N LEU A 569 -7.17 14.26 -2.67
CA LEU A 569 -7.25 12.79 -2.62
C LEU A 569 -6.97 12.17 -3.99
N ASN A 570 -7.60 12.69 -5.03
CA ASN A 570 -7.44 12.15 -6.37
C ASN A 570 -5.99 12.24 -6.87
N LYS A 571 -5.26 13.32 -6.56
CA LYS A 571 -3.83 13.43 -6.92
C LYS A 571 -3.01 12.31 -6.29
N VAL A 572 -3.20 12.07 -4.99
CA VAL A 572 -2.47 11.02 -4.25
C VAL A 572 -2.87 9.63 -4.73
N LEU A 573 -4.16 9.36 -4.94
CA LEU A 573 -4.64 8.07 -5.43
C LEU A 573 -4.07 7.72 -6.80
N VAL A 574 -4.07 8.68 -7.74
CA VAL A 574 -3.47 8.50 -9.07
C VAL A 574 -1.98 8.19 -8.94
N ALA A 575 -1.26 8.88 -8.07
CA ALA A 575 0.17 8.65 -7.85
C ALA A 575 0.45 7.28 -7.19
N ILE A 576 -0.43 6.82 -6.28
CA ILE A 576 -0.35 5.47 -5.70
C ILE A 576 -0.58 4.40 -6.76
N ASN A 577 -1.57 4.57 -7.63
CA ASN A 577 -1.83 3.65 -8.76
C ASN A 577 -0.69 3.62 -9.77
N GLN A 578 0.03 4.74 -9.93
CA GLN A 578 1.27 4.83 -10.71
C GLN A 578 2.51 4.38 -9.92
N ARG A 579 2.35 3.86 -8.70
CA ARG A 579 3.43 3.35 -7.83
C ARG A 579 4.50 4.39 -7.46
N LYS A 580 4.23 5.67 -7.64
CA LYS A 580 5.16 6.78 -7.35
C LYS A 580 5.44 6.97 -5.86
N HIS A 581 4.60 6.43 -5.00
CA HIS A 581 4.75 6.46 -3.55
C HIS A 581 5.84 5.51 -3.02
N ILE A 582 6.32 4.54 -3.82
CA ILE A 582 7.28 3.52 -3.35
C ILE A 582 8.63 4.15 -2.96
N ASP A 583 9.18 5.04 -3.80
CA ASP A 583 10.46 5.69 -3.51
C ASP A 583 10.43 6.57 -2.25
N PRO A 584 9.49 7.53 -2.09
CA PRO A 584 9.43 8.32 -0.86
C PRO A 584 9.13 7.46 0.37
N LEU A 585 8.37 6.37 0.24
CA LEU A 585 8.16 5.41 1.33
C LEU A 585 9.48 4.75 1.79
N LEU A 586 10.26 4.21 0.84
CA LEU A 586 11.53 3.56 1.17
C LEU A 586 12.61 4.57 1.60
N GLU A 587 12.54 5.81 1.11
CA GLU A 587 13.44 6.89 1.52
C GLU A 587 13.30 7.19 3.03
N CYS A 588 12.11 7.06 3.60
CA CYS A 588 11.89 7.21 5.05
C CYS A 588 12.68 6.20 5.90
N LEU A 589 13.01 5.04 5.33
CA LEU A 589 13.67 3.93 6.03
C LEU A 589 15.14 3.73 5.59
N LYS A 590 15.68 4.62 4.74
CA LYS A 590 17.03 4.45 4.15
C LYS A 590 18.18 4.38 5.16
N GLU A 591 17.99 4.94 6.35
CA GLU A 591 18.99 4.93 7.43
C GLU A 591 18.82 3.76 8.41
N TRP A 592 17.77 2.95 8.27
CA TRP A 592 17.55 1.83 9.16
C TRP A 592 18.45 0.65 8.79
N ASN A 593 19.18 0.13 9.78
CA ASN A 593 20.13 -0.98 9.61
C ASN A 593 19.47 -2.37 9.72
N GLY A 594 18.14 -2.43 9.90
CA GLY A 594 17.40 -3.69 10.07
C GLY A 594 17.36 -4.22 11.51
N GLU A 595 17.95 -3.51 12.47
CA GLU A 595 17.99 -3.90 13.88
C GLU A 595 17.18 -2.93 14.77
N PRO A 596 16.61 -3.40 15.88
CA PRO A 596 16.07 -2.52 16.90
C PRO A 596 17.20 -1.74 17.61
N LEU A 597 16.86 -0.59 18.21
CA LEU A 597 17.82 0.11 19.08
C LEU A 597 18.24 -0.80 20.27
N PRO A 598 19.51 -0.76 20.69
CA PRO A 598 20.00 -1.59 21.79
C PRO A 598 19.33 -1.20 23.12
N LEU A 599 19.01 -2.21 23.92
CA LEU A 599 18.42 -2.06 25.26
C LEU A 599 19.47 -2.18 26.40
N CYS A 600 20.75 -2.32 26.03
CA CYS A 600 21.84 -2.74 26.92
C CYS A 600 22.60 -1.57 27.53
#